data_AF-A0A5B1BAL6-F1
#
_entry.id   AF-A0A5B1BAL6-F1
#
_cell.length_a   1.000
_cell.length_b   1.000
_cell.length_c   1.000
_cell.angle_alpha   90.00
_cell.angle_beta   90.00
_cell.angle_gamma   90.00
#
_symmetry.space_group_name_H-M   'P 1'
#
loop_
_entity.id
_entity.type
_entity.pdbx_description
1 polymer ?
#
loop_
_entity_poly.entity_id
_entity_poly.type
_entity_poly.pdbx_seq_one_letter_code
_entity_poly.pdbx_strand_id
1 'polypeptide(L)'
;MPQAPTGQPTWGPASGPIPSAAPPAHVPQYYQGGWGGTPPPQPGGPAPWSQPPPPRKRNPWPFVAGAAALVVILVLGVIGVWLAIKPGPGPKPTGTPTAASSSKPTTSSATTTTAAGDPQSRLMSYLPSGYPSGTCTPTTPKPDSVWTGAVAMYNCGQNTNPGGPSRAVYGLFPTLAALKQAFNDDIAAGELTNCPGEGPSPDSWHYDRTPNVIAGMIACGTYKNRPNVIWTNDEKLMLSDAFGDPATIDELHTWWAKYG
;
A
#
# COMPACT_ATOMS: atom_id res chain seq x y z
N MET A 1 14.02 47.28 -48.10
CA MET A 1 13.57 48.24 -47.07
C MET A 1 12.29 48.88 -47.58
N PRO A 2 11.22 49.09 -46.78
CA PRO A 2 11.22 49.22 -45.33
C PRO A 2 10.36 48.19 -44.58
N GLN A 3 10.69 48.06 -43.29
CA GLN A 3 10.03 47.27 -42.25
C GLN A 3 8.94 48.08 -41.51
N ALA A 4 8.15 47.36 -40.70
CA ALA A 4 7.56 47.72 -39.39
C ALA A 4 6.01 47.70 -39.33
N PRO A 5 5.40 47.49 -38.14
CA PRO A 5 5.76 46.51 -37.12
C PRO A 5 4.56 45.67 -36.62
N THR A 6 4.91 44.60 -35.91
CA THR A 6 4.08 43.67 -35.14
C THR A 6 3.22 44.36 -34.07
N GLY A 7 1.91 44.12 -34.10
CA GLY A 7 0.98 44.48 -33.02
C GLY A 7 1.11 43.54 -31.82
N GLN A 8 1.30 44.12 -30.64
CA GLN A 8 1.40 43.43 -29.34
C GLN A 8 0.03 42.95 -28.83
N PRO A 9 -0.01 41.92 -27.96
CA PRO A 9 -1.25 41.41 -27.37
C PRO A 9 -1.86 42.40 -26.36
N THR A 10 -3.18 42.51 -26.41
CA THR A 10 -3.99 43.37 -25.53
C THR A 10 -4.02 42.83 -24.11
N TRP A 11 -3.49 43.62 -23.19
CA TRP A 11 -3.58 43.45 -21.74
C TRP A 11 -5.04 43.34 -21.25
N GLY A 12 -5.28 42.41 -20.32
CA GLY A 12 -6.54 42.26 -19.59
C GLY A 12 -6.82 43.43 -18.63
N PRO A 13 -8.05 43.54 -18.09
CA PRO A 13 -8.49 44.68 -17.31
C PRO A 13 -7.80 44.79 -15.94
N ALA A 14 -7.64 46.05 -15.50
CA ALA A 14 -6.92 46.50 -14.34
C ALA A 14 -7.38 45.89 -13.00
N SER A 15 -6.41 45.49 -12.18
CA SER A 15 -6.57 45.11 -10.78
C SER A 15 -7.16 46.28 -9.97
N GLY A 16 -8.31 46.04 -9.32
CA GLY A 16 -8.91 46.97 -8.36
C GLY A 16 -8.12 47.04 -7.04
N PRO A 17 -8.36 48.08 -6.21
CA PRO A 17 -7.62 48.29 -4.96
C PRO A 17 -7.99 47.26 -3.88
N ILE A 18 -6.97 46.82 -3.15
CA ILE A 18 -7.05 45.89 -2.02
C ILE A 18 -7.49 46.68 -0.77
N PRO A 19 -8.54 46.26 -0.03
CA PRO A 19 -8.88 46.92 1.23
C PRO A 19 -7.84 46.59 2.31
N SER A 20 -7.31 47.63 2.94
CA SER A 20 -6.36 47.56 4.05
C SER A 20 -7.03 47.06 5.34
N ALA A 21 -6.29 46.30 6.14
CA ALA A 21 -6.71 45.79 7.44
C ALA A 21 -7.08 46.94 8.41
N ALA A 22 -8.22 46.81 9.08
CA ALA A 22 -8.65 47.74 10.11
C ALA A 22 -7.81 47.60 11.40
N PRO A 23 -7.41 48.69 12.07
CA PRO A 23 -6.79 48.65 13.39
C PRO A 23 -7.82 48.33 14.50
N PRO A 24 -7.40 47.74 15.64
CA PRO A 24 -8.31 47.38 16.72
C PRO A 24 -8.92 48.62 17.39
N ALA A 25 -10.22 48.54 17.68
CA ALA A 25 -10.98 49.59 18.34
C ALA A 25 -10.51 49.81 19.79
N HIS A 26 -10.22 51.07 20.11
CA HIS A 26 -9.95 51.56 21.46
C HIS A 26 -11.23 51.52 22.32
N VAL A 27 -11.13 50.93 23.50
CA VAL A 27 -12.16 51.03 24.54
C VAL A 27 -12.10 52.41 25.21
N PRO A 28 -13.19 53.20 25.28
CA PRO A 28 -13.17 54.46 26.00
C PRO A 28 -13.28 54.23 27.52
N GLN A 29 -12.24 54.65 28.24
CA GLN A 29 -12.26 54.88 29.68
C GLN A 29 -13.07 56.15 29.97
N TYR A 30 -14.27 56.03 30.52
CA TYR A 30 -15.02 57.17 31.05
C TYR A 30 -15.18 57.08 32.57
N TYR A 31 -14.60 58.08 33.22
CA TYR A 31 -15.02 58.76 34.45
C TYR A 31 -15.18 57.99 35.78
N GLN A 32 -14.29 58.38 36.70
CA GLN A 32 -14.36 58.29 38.16
C GLN A 32 -15.53 59.13 38.74
N GLY A 33 -16.24 58.63 39.76
CA GLY A 33 -17.13 59.45 40.58
C GLY A 33 -18.05 58.69 41.57
N GLY A 34 -17.58 58.54 42.82
CA GLY A 34 -18.30 58.69 44.10
C GLY A 34 -19.76 58.20 44.34
N TRP A 35 -19.87 57.38 45.41
CA TRP A 35 -20.96 57.26 46.41
C TRP A 35 -22.27 56.52 46.07
N GLY A 36 -22.42 55.34 46.70
CA GLY A 36 -23.65 54.90 47.38
C GLY A 36 -24.83 54.44 46.52
N GLY A 37 -25.04 53.12 46.43
CA GLY A 37 -26.31 52.55 46.00
C GLY A 37 -26.18 51.12 45.49
N THR A 38 -26.84 50.18 46.18
CA THR A 38 -27.02 48.80 45.72
C THR A 38 -27.84 48.76 44.41
N PRO A 39 -27.48 47.95 43.40
CA PRO A 39 -28.27 47.84 42.18
C PRO A 39 -29.58 47.05 42.42
N PRO A 40 -30.67 47.38 41.72
CA PRO A 40 -31.95 46.65 41.82
C PRO A 40 -31.88 45.27 41.14
N PRO A 41 -32.70 44.28 41.56
CA PRO A 41 -32.69 42.94 40.96
C PRO A 41 -33.29 42.96 39.55
N GLN A 42 -32.55 42.39 38.60
CA GLN A 42 -32.97 42.25 37.21
C GLN A 42 -33.96 41.08 37.05
N PRO A 43 -35.07 41.21 36.28
CA PRO A 43 -36.01 40.12 36.03
C PRO A 43 -35.36 38.95 35.27
N GLY A 44 -35.59 37.73 35.76
CA GLY A 44 -34.99 36.50 35.22
C GLY A 44 -35.45 36.18 33.80
N GLY A 45 -34.46 36.01 32.90
CA GLY A 45 -34.68 35.40 31.59
C GLY A 45 -34.86 33.87 31.69
N PRO A 46 -35.44 33.23 30.65
CA PRO A 46 -35.71 31.80 30.68
C PRO A 46 -34.44 30.95 30.68
N ALA A 47 -34.49 29.82 31.40
CA ALA A 47 -33.39 28.91 31.61
C ALA A 47 -32.85 28.31 30.29
N PRO A 48 -31.52 28.17 30.13
CA PRO A 48 -30.94 27.47 28.98
C PRO A 48 -31.19 25.96 29.10
N TRP A 49 -31.67 25.38 28.01
CA TRP A 49 -31.94 23.96 27.85
C TRP A 49 -30.67 23.12 28.06
N SER A 50 -30.77 22.14 28.96
CA SER A 50 -29.73 21.17 29.28
C SER A 50 -29.33 20.36 28.05
N GLN A 51 -28.09 20.49 27.58
CA GLN A 51 -27.53 19.57 26.60
C GLN A 51 -27.19 18.22 27.30
N PRO A 52 -27.50 17.06 26.69
CA PRO A 52 -27.03 15.78 27.21
C PRO A 52 -25.50 15.66 27.04
N PRO A 53 -24.78 15.04 27.99
CA PRO A 53 -23.33 14.89 27.90
C PRO A 53 -22.92 14.00 26.72
N PRO A 54 -21.76 14.27 26.07
CA PRO A 54 -21.26 13.43 24.99
C PRO A 54 -20.96 12.00 25.49
N PRO A 55 -21.15 10.97 24.65
CA PRO A 55 -20.89 9.59 25.05
C PRO A 55 -19.40 9.38 25.35
N ARG A 56 -19.11 8.75 26.49
CA ARG A 56 -17.75 8.44 26.93
C ARG A 56 -17.09 7.46 25.96
N LYS A 57 -15.95 7.88 25.37
CA LYS A 57 -15.05 7.04 24.58
C LYS A 57 -14.48 5.94 25.49
N ARG A 58 -14.80 4.66 25.23
CA ARG A 58 -14.16 3.52 25.91
C ARG A 58 -12.88 3.13 25.16
N ASN A 59 -11.76 3.13 25.87
CA ASN A 59 -10.45 2.74 25.37
C ASN A 59 -10.38 1.19 25.23
N PRO A 60 -10.02 0.62 24.07
CA PRO A 60 -10.08 -0.84 23.81
C PRO A 60 -8.88 -1.61 24.37
N TRP A 61 -8.10 -1.00 25.27
CA TRP A 61 -6.81 -1.50 25.71
C TRP A 61 -6.78 -2.85 26.45
N PRO A 62 -7.84 -3.39 27.09
CA PRO A 62 -7.70 -4.66 27.81
C PRO A 62 -7.78 -5.92 26.92
N PHE A 63 -8.15 -5.82 25.63
CA PHE A 63 -8.21 -7.01 24.75
C PHE A 63 -6.85 -7.42 24.15
N VAL A 64 -5.85 -6.53 24.18
CA VAL A 64 -4.53 -6.76 23.57
C VAL A 64 -3.67 -7.73 24.39
N ALA A 65 -3.92 -7.88 25.69
CA ALA A 65 -3.12 -8.75 26.56
C ALA A 65 -3.45 -10.25 26.43
N GLY A 66 -4.69 -10.62 26.05
CA GLY A 66 -5.10 -12.02 25.94
C GLY A 66 -4.64 -12.72 24.67
N ALA A 67 -4.53 -11.99 23.55
CA ALA A 67 -4.19 -12.55 22.24
C ALA A 67 -2.71 -12.93 22.11
N ALA A 68 -1.80 -12.20 22.77
CA ALA A 68 -0.36 -12.42 22.66
C ALA A 68 0.09 -13.78 23.27
N ALA A 69 -0.51 -14.20 24.39
CA ALA A 69 -0.13 -15.45 25.05
C ALA A 69 -0.53 -16.69 24.23
N LEU A 70 -1.65 -16.63 23.52
CA LEU A 70 -2.17 -17.75 22.73
C LEU A 70 -1.34 -17.97 21.45
N VAL A 71 -0.84 -16.90 20.83
CA VAL A 71 0.06 -16.96 19.67
C VAL A 71 1.41 -17.56 20.04
N VAL A 72 2.00 -17.20 21.19
CA VAL A 72 3.28 -17.76 21.64
C VAL A 72 3.18 -19.28 21.88
N ILE A 73 2.09 -19.76 22.48
CA ILE A 73 1.88 -21.21 22.70
C ILE A 73 1.72 -21.95 21.36
N LEU A 74 0.97 -21.39 20.41
CA LEU A 74 0.80 -21.99 19.08
C LEU A 74 2.12 -22.06 18.30
N VAL A 75 2.93 -21.00 18.35
CA VAL A 75 4.23 -20.96 17.66
C VAL A 75 5.21 -21.98 18.26
N LEU A 76 5.28 -22.09 19.59
CA LEU A 76 6.13 -23.08 20.24
C LEU A 76 5.67 -24.52 19.98
N GLY A 77 4.34 -24.77 19.91
CA GLY A 77 3.79 -26.08 19.57
C GLY A 77 4.16 -26.52 18.15
N VAL A 78 4.07 -25.62 17.17
CA VAL A 78 4.41 -25.92 15.76
C VAL A 78 5.91 -26.17 15.59
N ILE A 79 6.78 -25.39 16.25
CA ILE A 79 8.24 -25.60 16.21
C ILE A 79 8.62 -26.93 16.88
N GLY A 80 7.96 -27.29 17.99
CA GLY A 80 8.21 -28.56 18.69
C GLY A 80 7.88 -29.79 17.83
N VAL A 81 6.75 -29.77 17.12
CA VAL A 81 6.36 -30.86 16.20
C VAL A 81 7.31 -30.94 15.00
N TRP A 82 7.74 -29.80 14.47
CA TRP A 82 8.64 -29.78 13.31
C TRP A 82 10.07 -30.26 13.63
N LEU A 83 10.57 -30.02 14.84
CA LEU A 83 11.87 -30.53 15.29
C LEU A 83 11.86 -32.03 15.59
N ALA A 84 10.70 -32.61 15.94
CA ALA A 84 10.55 -34.03 16.25
C ALA A 84 10.49 -34.94 14.99
N ILE A 85 10.19 -34.39 13.82
CA ILE A 85 10.04 -35.14 12.55
C ILE A 85 11.22 -34.85 11.61
N LYS A 86 12.45 -34.87 12.12
CA LYS A 86 13.63 -34.94 11.24
C LYS A 86 13.85 -36.39 10.83
N PRO A 87 13.74 -36.75 9.53
CA PRO A 87 14.24 -38.02 9.05
C PRO A 87 15.77 -38.01 9.22
N GLY A 88 16.32 -38.99 9.93
CA GLY A 88 17.76 -39.13 10.08
C GLY A 88 18.46 -39.36 8.73
N PRO A 89 19.76 -39.03 8.61
CA PRO A 89 20.56 -39.37 7.43
C PRO A 89 20.62 -40.89 7.28
N GLY A 90 20.06 -41.41 6.18
CA GLY A 90 20.16 -42.82 5.83
C GLY A 90 21.61 -43.25 5.59
N PRO A 91 21.99 -44.51 5.89
CA PRO A 91 23.37 -44.98 5.78
C PRO A 91 23.89 -44.97 4.34
N LYS A 92 25.14 -44.50 4.17
CA LYS A 92 25.94 -44.72 2.94
C LYS A 92 26.23 -46.21 2.76
N PRO A 93 25.99 -46.82 1.58
CA PRO A 93 26.61 -48.08 1.22
C PRO A 93 27.97 -47.81 0.57
N THR A 94 29.03 -48.19 1.26
CA THR A 94 30.36 -48.42 0.69
C THR A 94 30.34 -49.77 -0.01
N GLY A 95 30.72 -49.83 -1.29
CA GLY A 95 30.79 -51.09 -2.04
C GLY A 95 31.42 -50.91 -3.42
N THR A 96 32.72 -51.21 -3.48
CA THR A 96 33.66 -51.58 -4.56
C THR A 96 33.10 -51.80 -5.99
N PRO A 97 33.84 -51.40 -7.06
CA PRO A 97 33.39 -51.55 -8.45
C PRO A 97 33.63 -52.97 -8.99
N THR A 98 32.67 -53.53 -9.73
CA THR A 98 32.87 -54.71 -10.59
C THR A 98 31.93 -54.64 -11.80
N ALA A 99 32.44 -55.14 -12.93
CA ALA A 99 32.07 -54.88 -14.31
C ALA A 99 30.69 -55.39 -14.80
N ALA A 100 30.20 -54.70 -15.83
CA ALA A 100 29.39 -55.12 -16.99
C ALA A 100 28.39 -56.30 -16.87
N SER A 101 27.10 -56.04 -17.14
CA SER A 101 26.46 -56.46 -18.41
C SER A 101 25.01 -55.96 -18.53
N SER A 102 24.56 -55.86 -19.77
CA SER A 102 23.27 -55.37 -20.29
C SER A 102 22.04 -56.12 -19.76
N SER A 103 20.95 -55.40 -19.43
CA SER A 103 19.60 -55.63 -19.99
C SER A 103 18.47 -54.80 -19.32
N LYS A 104 17.61 -54.26 -20.20
CA LYS A 104 16.21 -53.78 -20.00
C LYS A 104 15.99 -52.34 -19.48
N PRO A 105 15.23 -51.50 -20.20
CA PRO A 105 14.79 -50.21 -19.69
C PRO A 105 13.66 -50.44 -18.69
N THR A 106 13.96 -50.30 -17.40
CA THR A 106 12.94 -50.18 -16.36
C THR A 106 12.37 -48.78 -16.46
N THR A 107 11.12 -48.67 -16.91
CA THR A 107 10.30 -47.47 -16.85
C THR A 107 10.35 -46.94 -15.42
N SER A 108 11.13 -45.88 -15.21
CA SER A 108 11.12 -45.12 -13.97
C SER A 108 9.79 -44.37 -13.94
N SER A 109 8.82 -44.90 -13.20
CA SER A 109 7.66 -44.12 -12.77
C SER A 109 8.20 -42.98 -11.94
N ALA A 110 8.38 -41.83 -12.60
CA ALA A 110 8.56 -40.56 -11.93
C ALA A 110 7.41 -40.41 -10.94
N THR A 111 7.74 -40.35 -9.65
CA THR A 111 6.81 -39.86 -8.64
C THR A 111 6.50 -38.43 -9.03
N THR A 112 5.36 -38.22 -9.67
CA THR A 112 4.77 -36.90 -9.92
C THR A 112 4.42 -36.30 -8.57
N THR A 113 5.41 -35.73 -7.90
CA THR A 113 5.15 -34.58 -7.04
C THR A 113 4.70 -33.50 -8.00
N THR A 114 3.41 -33.12 -7.96
CA THR A 114 2.91 -31.96 -8.70
C THR A 114 3.85 -30.81 -8.39
N ALA A 115 4.73 -30.48 -9.34
CA ALA A 115 5.59 -29.33 -9.21
C ALA A 115 4.66 -28.13 -9.02
N ALA A 116 4.85 -27.37 -7.94
CA ALA A 116 4.42 -25.98 -7.97
C ALA A 116 4.95 -25.43 -9.30
N GLY A 117 4.06 -24.90 -10.14
CA GLY A 117 4.43 -24.40 -11.45
C GLY A 117 5.64 -23.46 -11.34
N ASP A 118 6.39 -23.32 -12.42
CA ASP A 118 7.55 -22.42 -12.43
C ASP A 118 7.16 -21.02 -11.89
N PRO A 119 8.05 -20.33 -11.16
CA PRO A 119 7.72 -19.06 -10.51
C PRO A 119 7.11 -18.02 -11.45
N GLN A 120 7.48 -18.07 -12.74
CA GLN A 120 7.00 -17.15 -13.76
C GLN A 120 5.52 -17.42 -14.10
N SER A 121 5.15 -18.67 -14.36
CA SER A 121 3.76 -19.07 -14.58
C SER A 121 2.88 -18.80 -13.34
N ARG A 122 3.43 -18.99 -12.13
CA ARG A 122 2.73 -18.66 -10.89
C ARG A 122 2.47 -17.16 -10.76
N LEU A 123 3.47 -16.32 -11.05
CA LEU A 123 3.28 -14.86 -11.01
C LEU A 123 2.26 -14.40 -12.06
N MET A 124 2.29 -14.96 -13.27
CA MET A 124 1.32 -14.64 -14.32
C MET A 124 -0.12 -14.90 -13.89
N SER A 125 -0.39 -15.97 -13.14
CA SER A 125 -1.75 -16.29 -12.67
C SER A 125 -2.25 -15.37 -11.54
N TYR A 126 -1.38 -14.55 -10.95
CA TYR A 126 -1.72 -13.58 -9.91
C TYR A 126 -1.96 -12.17 -10.44
N LEU A 127 -1.58 -11.88 -11.69
CA LEU A 127 -1.69 -10.53 -12.23
C LEU A 127 -3.16 -10.09 -12.33
N PRO A 128 -3.45 -8.81 -12.07
CA PRO A 128 -4.76 -8.22 -12.33
C PRO A 128 -5.25 -8.52 -13.75
N SER A 129 -6.55 -8.73 -13.90
CA SER A 129 -7.14 -8.84 -15.24
C SER A 129 -7.05 -7.51 -16.01
N GLY A 130 -7.31 -7.55 -17.32
CA GLY A 130 -7.31 -6.35 -18.16
C GLY A 130 -5.98 -6.08 -18.87
N TYR A 131 -4.98 -6.96 -18.75
CA TYR A 131 -3.82 -6.94 -19.63
C TYR A 131 -4.09 -7.79 -20.88
N PRO A 132 -4.04 -7.20 -22.09
CA PRO A 132 -4.10 -7.97 -23.32
C PRO A 132 -2.94 -8.96 -23.44
N SER A 133 -3.12 -10.00 -24.26
CA SER A 133 -2.07 -10.98 -24.51
C SER A 133 -0.82 -10.30 -25.08
N GLY A 134 0.35 -10.66 -24.53
CA GLY A 134 1.64 -10.09 -24.93
C GLY A 134 1.97 -8.73 -24.30
N THR A 135 1.06 -8.10 -23.55
CA THR A 135 1.33 -6.81 -22.90
C THR A 135 2.18 -6.95 -21.63
N CYS A 136 2.15 -8.12 -21.00
CA CYS A 136 3.03 -8.49 -19.89
C CYS A 136 4.17 -9.37 -20.39
N THR A 137 5.39 -8.88 -20.26
CA THR A 137 6.61 -9.57 -20.70
C THR A 137 7.47 -10.00 -19.51
N PRO A 138 7.96 -11.26 -19.49
CA PRO A 138 8.92 -11.70 -18.49
C PRO A 138 10.13 -10.78 -18.43
N THR A 139 10.62 -10.52 -17.22
CA THR A 139 11.83 -9.74 -17.01
C THR A 139 12.63 -10.29 -15.84
N THR A 140 13.86 -9.82 -15.68
CA THR A 140 14.72 -10.19 -14.55
C THR A 140 15.02 -8.95 -13.72
N PRO A 141 15.24 -9.11 -12.40
CA PRO A 141 15.70 -8.02 -11.56
C PRO A 141 16.98 -7.39 -12.11
N LYS A 142 17.02 -6.06 -12.11
CA LYS A 142 18.28 -5.35 -12.33
C LYS A 142 19.07 -5.35 -11.02
N PRO A 143 20.41 -5.45 -11.06
CA PRO A 143 21.25 -5.21 -9.90
C PRO A 143 20.90 -3.87 -9.26
N ASP A 144 20.98 -3.80 -7.93
CA ASP A 144 20.75 -2.59 -7.13
C ASP A 144 19.36 -1.95 -7.33
N SER A 145 18.38 -2.73 -7.79
CA SER A 145 16.97 -2.31 -7.82
C SER A 145 16.20 -2.85 -6.62
N VAL A 146 15.07 -2.22 -6.29
CA VAL A 146 14.11 -2.70 -5.26
C VAL A 146 13.60 -4.12 -5.53
N TRP A 147 13.79 -4.60 -6.77
CA TRP A 147 13.37 -5.92 -7.24
C TRP A 147 14.45 -7.00 -7.14
N THR A 148 15.67 -6.69 -6.69
CA THR A 148 16.83 -7.62 -6.71
C THR A 148 16.53 -8.98 -6.06
N GLY A 149 15.63 -9.04 -5.07
CA GLY A 149 15.22 -10.26 -4.40
C GLY A 149 14.11 -11.07 -5.08
N ALA A 150 13.57 -10.65 -6.22
CA ALA A 150 12.45 -11.33 -6.88
C ALA A 150 12.91 -12.60 -7.63
N VAL A 151 12.16 -13.68 -7.49
CA VAL A 151 12.38 -14.98 -8.17
C VAL A 151 11.66 -15.08 -9.51
N ALA A 152 10.72 -14.18 -9.77
CA ALA A 152 10.02 -14.01 -11.04
C ALA A 152 9.53 -12.57 -11.15
N MET A 153 9.48 -12.04 -12.36
CA MET A 153 9.01 -10.68 -12.61
C MET A 153 8.35 -10.52 -13.98
N TYR A 154 7.40 -9.58 -14.05
CA TYR A 154 6.81 -9.09 -15.30
C TYR A 154 6.89 -7.57 -15.39
N ASN A 155 7.21 -7.09 -16.59
CA ASN A 155 6.90 -5.72 -17.01
C ASN A 155 5.63 -5.77 -17.86
N CYS A 156 4.59 -5.09 -17.41
CA CYS A 156 3.33 -4.95 -18.14
C CYS A 156 3.20 -3.54 -18.72
N GLY A 157 2.66 -3.45 -19.94
CA GLY A 157 2.18 -2.21 -20.54
C GLY A 157 0.75 -1.86 -20.09
N GLN A 158 -0.03 -1.26 -21.00
CA GLN A 158 -1.36 -0.74 -20.73
C GLN A 158 -2.34 -1.82 -20.23
N ASN A 159 -2.99 -1.54 -19.10
CA ASN A 159 -4.19 -2.26 -18.67
C ASN A 159 -5.44 -1.57 -19.27
N THR A 160 -6.36 -2.34 -19.85
CA THR A 160 -7.53 -1.81 -20.56
C THR A 160 -8.77 -1.64 -19.67
N ASN A 161 -8.70 -2.03 -18.40
CA ASN A 161 -9.78 -1.74 -17.46
C ASN A 161 -9.82 -0.23 -17.16
N PRO A 162 -11.01 0.35 -16.87
CA PRO A 162 -11.12 1.77 -16.51
C PRO A 162 -10.20 2.14 -15.35
N GLY A 163 -9.48 3.26 -15.48
CA GLY A 163 -8.49 3.73 -14.51
C GLY A 163 -7.22 2.89 -14.42
N GLY A 164 -7.06 1.89 -15.28
CA GLY A 164 -5.93 0.98 -15.26
C GLY A 164 -4.58 1.65 -15.59
N PRO A 165 -3.48 1.08 -15.10
CA PRO A 165 -2.16 1.64 -15.32
C PRO A 165 -1.73 1.61 -16.79
N SER A 166 -0.92 2.59 -17.15
CA SER A 166 -0.18 2.63 -18.42
C SER A 166 0.99 1.64 -18.44
N ARG A 167 1.53 1.35 -17.26
CA ARG A 167 2.64 0.42 -17.03
C ARG A 167 2.51 -0.17 -15.64
N ALA A 168 2.88 -1.43 -15.46
CA ALA A 168 3.05 -2.02 -14.14
C ALA A 168 4.27 -2.93 -14.09
N VAL A 169 4.86 -3.05 -12.91
CA VAL A 169 5.89 -4.04 -12.59
C VAL A 169 5.32 -4.95 -11.52
N TYR A 170 5.49 -6.25 -11.73
CA TYR A 170 5.06 -7.27 -10.79
C TYR A 170 6.24 -8.17 -10.48
N GLY A 171 6.42 -8.50 -9.20
CA GLY A 171 7.52 -9.34 -8.73
C GLY A 171 7.03 -10.36 -7.71
N LEU A 172 7.51 -11.59 -7.85
CA LEU A 172 7.29 -12.67 -6.91
C LEU A 172 8.55 -12.84 -6.05
N PHE A 173 8.40 -12.91 -4.74
CA PHE A 173 9.51 -12.98 -3.79
C PHE A 173 9.58 -14.35 -3.12
N PRO A 174 10.77 -14.79 -2.67
CA PRO A 174 10.96 -16.12 -2.09
C PRO A 174 10.41 -16.22 -0.66
N THR A 175 10.31 -15.08 0.04
CA THR A 175 9.88 -15.02 1.44
C THR A 175 9.14 -13.72 1.74
N LEU A 176 8.33 -13.73 2.79
CA LEU A 176 7.63 -12.54 3.27
C LEU A 176 8.60 -11.43 3.71
N ALA A 177 9.75 -11.80 4.28
CA ALA A 177 10.77 -10.84 4.67
C ALA A 177 11.37 -10.11 3.46
N ALA A 178 11.68 -10.85 2.39
CA ALA A 178 12.17 -10.26 1.15
C ALA A 178 11.13 -9.35 0.48
N LEU A 179 9.85 -9.75 0.50
CA LEU A 179 8.73 -8.93 0.01
C LEU A 179 8.60 -7.61 0.79
N LYS A 180 8.58 -7.67 2.12
CA LYS A 180 8.45 -6.47 2.96
C LYS A 180 9.63 -5.52 2.81
N GLN A 181 10.83 -6.06 2.66
CA GLN A 181 12.01 -5.26 2.36
C GLN A 181 11.86 -4.54 1.02
N ALA A 182 11.50 -5.26 -0.04
CA ALA A 182 11.30 -4.67 -1.37
C ALA A 182 10.21 -3.59 -1.39
N PHE A 183 9.09 -3.81 -0.68
CA PHE A 183 8.05 -2.79 -0.54
C PHE A 183 8.57 -1.52 0.14
N ASN A 184 9.29 -1.66 1.27
CA ASN A 184 9.86 -0.53 1.99
C ASN A 184 10.86 0.25 1.14
N ASP A 185 11.70 -0.47 0.38
CA ASP A 185 12.69 0.14 -0.52
C ASP A 185 12.01 0.88 -1.68
N ASP A 186 10.91 0.35 -2.21
CA ASP A 186 10.14 0.94 -3.30
C ASP A 186 9.44 2.25 -2.87
N ILE A 187 8.74 2.23 -1.74
CA ILE A 187 8.06 3.43 -1.22
C ILE A 187 9.06 4.51 -0.76
N ALA A 188 10.27 4.14 -0.37
CA ALA A 188 11.34 5.08 -0.03
C ALA A 188 11.95 5.77 -1.26
N ALA A 189 11.77 5.20 -2.45
CA ALA A 189 12.25 5.76 -3.72
C ALA A 189 11.28 6.75 -4.36
N GLY A 190 10.04 6.82 -3.87
CA GLY A 190 8.97 7.69 -4.38
C GLY A 190 8.57 8.81 -3.42
N GLU A 191 7.62 9.63 -3.86
CA GLU A 191 6.97 10.65 -3.04
C GLU A 191 5.59 10.16 -2.61
N LEU A 192 5.41 9.87 -1.32
CA LEU A 192 4.15 9.34 -0.81
C LEU A 192 3.08 10.43 -0.69
N THR A 193 1.85 10.03 -0.99
CA THR A 193 0.63 10.81 -0.75
C THR A 193 -0.41 9.92 -0.07
N ASN A 194 -1.52 10.50 0.37
CA ASN A 194 -2.60 9.71 0.95
C ASN A 194 -3.26 8.84 -0.13
N CYS A 195 -3.57 7.59 0.20
CA CYS A 195 -4.41 6.77 -0.66
C CYS A 195 -5.86 7.24 -0.62
N PRO A 196 -6.51 7.44 -1.79
CA PRO A 196 -7.89 7.89 -1.88
C PRO A 196 -8.86 6.97 -1.12
N GLY A 197 -9.50 7.49 -0.08
CA GLY A 197 -10.49 6.74 0.71
C GLY A 197 -9.93 5.89 1.85
N GLU A 198 -8.62 5.65 1.90
CA GLU A 198 -7.98 4.82 2.95
C GLU A 198 -7.34 5.69 4.05
N GLY A 199 -6.39 6.57 3.69
CA GLY A 199 -5.63 7.34 4.67
C GLY A 199 -4.18 7.63 4.25
N PRO A 200 -3.29 7.96 5.20
CA PRO A 200 -1.86 8.17 4.93
C PRO A 200 -1.17 6.91 4.41
N SER A 201 -0.28 7.04 3.43
CA SER A 201 0.55 5.92 2.95
C SER A 201 1.83 5.74 3.79
N PRO A 202 2.33 4.50 3.98
CA PRO A 202 1.67 3.23 3.64
C PRO A 202 0.59 2.85 4.67
N ASP A 203 -0.36 2.01 4.26
CA ASP A 203 -1.38 1.41 5.14
C ASP A 203 -1.58 -0.08 4.83
N SER A 204 -2.23 -0.81 5.74
CA SER A 204 -2.66 -2.18 5.53
C SER A 204 -3.92 -2.23 4.65
N TRP A 205 -4.05 -3.27 3.83
CA TRP A 205 -5.27 -3.54 3.07
C TRP A 205 -5.81 -4.95 3.32
N HIS A 206 -7.09 -5.14 3.01
CA HIS A 206 -7.81 -6.40 3.17
C HIS A 206 -8.79 -6.61 2.01
N TYR A 207 -9.21 -7.84 1.80
CA TYR A 207 -10.32 -8.14 0.90
C TYR A 207 -11.67 -7.82 1.57
N ASP A 208 -12.64 -7.31 0.80
CA ASP A 208 -14.02 -7.04 1.28
C ASP A 208 -14.67 -8.23 1.99
N ARG A 209 -14.38 -9.46 1.52
CA ARG A 209 -14.94 -10.69 2.10
C ARG A 209 -14.31 -11.08 3.43
N THR A 210 -13.12 -10.56 3.73
CA THR A 210 -12.34 -10.88 4.92
C THR A 210 -11.77 -9.61 5.54
N PRO A 211 -12.62 -8.67 6.01
CA PRO A 211 -12.19 -7.33 6.39
C PRO A 211 -11.30 -7.29 7.65
N ASN A 212 -11.29 -8.38 8.42
CA ASN A 212 -10.46 -8.54 9.61
C ASN A 212 -9.13 -9.27 9.34
N VAL A 213 -8.85 -9.61 8.08
CA VAL A 213 -7.64 -10.32 7.67
C VAL A 213 -6.82 -9.40 6.78
N ILE A 214 -5.70 -8.92 7.31
CA ILE A 214 -4.74 -8.12 6.54
C ILE A 214 -4.17 -9.01 5.44
N ALA A 215 -4.33 -8.57 4.19
CA ALA A 215 -3.85 -9.28 3.01
C ALA A 215 -2.49 -8.74 2.53
N GLY A 216 -2.14 -7.52 2.91
CA GLY A 216 -0.84 -6.91 2.63
C GLY A 216 -0.80 -5.43 2.99
N MET A 217 0.13 -4.72 2.35
CA MET A 217 0.34 -3.28 2.48
C MET A 217 0.10 -2.57 1.15
N ILE A 218 -0.35 -1.32 1.21
CA ILE A 218 -0.54 -0.44 0.06
C ILE A 218 0.11 0.92 0.34
N ALA A 219 0.62 1.54 -0.71
CA ALA A 219 1.06 2.93 -0.72
C ALA A 219 0.66 3.61 -2.03
N CYS A 220 0.24 4.86 -1.93
CA CYS A 220 -0.04 5.75 -3.05
C CYS A 220 1.01 6.85 -3.09
N GLY A 221 1.42 7.22 -4.29
CA GLY A 221 2.49 8.19 -4.44
C GLY A 221 2.67 8.70 -5.85
N THR A 222 3.83 9.32 -6.03
CA THR A 222 4.35 9.73 -7.32
C THR A 222 5.77 9.20 -7.46
N TYR A 223 6.08 8.59 -8.59
CA TYR A 223 7.43 8.20 -8.95
C TYR A 223 7.79 8.84 -10.30
N LYS A 224 8.85 9.65 -10.34
CA LYS A 224 9.29 10.39 -11.54
C LYS A 224 8.14 11.16 -12.21
N ASN A 225 7.37 11.91 -11.41
CA ASN A 225 6.21 12.69 -11.83
C ASN A 225 5.05 11.88 -12.44
N ARG A 226 4.96 10.58 -12.13
CA ARG A 226 3.83 9.73 -12.51
C ARG A 226 3.13 9.18 -11.26
N PRO A 227 1.80 9.27 -11.16
CA PRO A 227 1.08 8.69 -10.04
C PRO A 227 1.30 7.18 -10.04
N ASN A 228 1.53 6.60 -8.87
CA ASN A 228 1.68 5.16 -8.74
C ASN A 228 1.01 4.62 -7.47
N VAL A 229 0.53 3.37 -7.59
CA VAL A 229 0.01 2.56 -6.48
C VAL A 229 0.91 1.35 -6.35
N ILE A 230 1.52 1.21 -5.19
CA ILE A 230 2.40 0.10 -4.82
C ILE A 230 1.66 -0.74 -3.80
N TRP A 231 1.59 -2.06 -3.97
CA TRP A 231 0.99 -2.94 -2.96
C TRP A 231 1.67 -4.30 -2.88
N THR A 232 1.64 -4.88 -1.69
CA THR A 232 2.00 -6.27 -1.46
C THR A 232 0.77 -7.16 -1.40
N ASN A 233 0.93 -8.43 -1.77
CA ASN A 233 0.05 -9.51 -1.36
C ASN A 233 0.89 -10.54 -0.59
N ASP A 234 0.69 -10.59 0.72
CA ASP A 234 1.56 -11.33 1.64
C ASP A 234 1.44 -12.84 1.45
N GLU A 235 0.24 -13.36 1.15
CA GLU A 235 0.01 -14.78 0.88
C GLU A 235 0.64 -15.22 -0.46
N LYS A 236 0.50 -14.38 -1.48
CA LYS A 236 1.06 -14.64 -2.82
C LYS A 236 2.55 -14.35 -2.92
N LEU A 237 3.16 -13.74 -1.90
CA LEU A 237 4.52 -13.22 -1.90
C LEU A 237 4.79 -12.26 -3.08
N MET A 238 3.83 -11.40 -3.40
CA MET A 238 3.85 -10.57 -4.60
C MET A 238 3.96 -9.09 -4.25
N LEU A 239 4.86 -8.36 -4.92
CA LEU A 239 4.90 -6.90 -4.96
C LEU A 239 4.41 -6.43 -6.33
N SER A 240 3.63 -5.38 -6.31
CA SER A 240 3.09 -4.73 -7.50
C SER A 240 3.37 -3.24 -7.43
N ASP A 241 3.80 -2.65 -8.53
CA ASP A 241 3.97 -1.20 -8.70
C ASP A 241 3.34 -0.78 -10.03
N ALA A 242 2.20 -0.11 -9.95
CA ALA A 242 1.39 0.28 -11.09
C ALA A 242 1.48 1.79 -11.29
N PHE A 243 1.66 2.24 -12.53
CA PHE A 243 1.88 3.65 -12.89
C PHE A 243 0.76 4.17 -13.78
N GLY A 244 0.18 5.30 -13.40
CA GLY A 244 -0.81 6.03 -14.19
C GLY A 244 -0.17 6.95 -15.23
N ASP A 245 -0.76 6.96 -16.44
CA ASP A 245 -0.60 7.98 -17.49
C ASP A 245 -1.62 7.69 -18.62
N PRO A 246 -2.69 8.48 -18.79
CA PRO A 246 -3.04 9.70 -18.07
C PRO A 246 -3.76 9.45 -16.73
N ALA A 247 -3.97 8.18 -16.34
CA ALA A 247 -4.71 7.83 -15.13
C ALA A 247 -4.14 8.56 -13.89
N THR A 248 -5.02 9.22 -13.15
CA THR A 248 -4.73 9.90 -11.89
C THR A 248 -4.55 8.90 -10.75
N ILE A 249 -4.08 9.37 -9.58
CA ILE A 249 -3.96 8.52 -8.40
C ILE A 249 -5.33 7.98 -7.93
N ASP A 250 -6.40 8.78 -8.05
CA ASP A 250 -7.77 8.38 -7.72
C ASP A 250 -8.30 7.27 -8.64
N GLU A 251 -8.08 7.41 -9.94
CA GLU A 251 -8.47 6.41 -10.94
C GLU A 251 -7.67 5.11 -10.75
N LEU A 252 -6.37 5.23 -10.49
CA LEU A 252 -5.49 4.08 -10.31
C LEU A 252 -5.80 3.33 -9.01
N HIS A 253 -6.08 4.04 -7.91
CA HIS A 253 -6.51 3.44 -6.66
C HIS A 253 -7.87 2.75 -6.81
N THR A 254 -8.82 3.38 -7.52
CA THR A 254 -10.13 2.78 -7.82
C THR A 254 -9.98 1.50 -8.67
N TRP A 255 -9.06 1.50 -9.63
CA TRP A 255 -8.72 0.30 -10.40
C TRP A 255 -8.12 -0.79 -9.51
N TRP A 256 -7.16 -0.44 -8.66
CA TRP A 256 -6.53 -1.38 -7.73
C TRP A 256 -7.55 -2.02 -6.80
N ALA A 257 -8.44 -1.24 -6.18
CA ALA A 257 -9.45 -1.75 -5.26
C ALA A 257 -10.38 -2.81 -5.91
N LYS A 258 -10.53 -2.77 -7.24
CA LYS A 258 -11.39 -3.68 -7.99
C LYS A 258 -10.65 -4.88 -8.59
N TYR A 259 -9.38 -4.73 -8.96
CA TYR A 259 -8.65 -5.71 -9.78
C TYR A 259 -7.32 -6.19 -9.18
N GLY A 260 -6.84 -5.55 -8.10
CA GLY A 260 -5.53 -5.76 -7.46
C GLY A 260 -5.40 -6.96 -6.54
#